data_AF-A0AAU2HLT3-F1
#
_entry.id   AF-A0AAU2HLT3-F1
#
_cell.length_a   1.000
_cell.length_b   1.000
_cell.length_c   1.000
_cell.angle_alpha   90.00
_cell.angle_beta   90.00
_cell.angle_gamma   90.00
#
_symmetry.space_group_name_H-M   'P 1'
#
loop_
_entity.id
_entity.type
_entity.pdbx_description
1 polymer ?
#
loop_
_entity_poly.entity_id
_entity_poly.type
_entity_poly.pdbx_seq_one_letter_code
_entity_poly.pdbx_strand_id
1 'polypeptide(L)'
;MPISPNQGSTGGGTTVTVTGTNLTGTTAVLFGTKPATGVTNVSPTQVTAVSPSGSGTVGVTVTTPGGTSNPIPFFYVGAPFKSGLNVSSGATAGGNTIVISGTGLSTATGVSFGANTVTPTVLSDSQISVVVPTGAAAGPVGVSVTTAGGTNNGLSYTYIDVPTVTGITPASGPTSGGTAVTITGTNLTSTNQVTFDSVPAPFSVINATTVSAVTPPGAVGAVDVGLSNPAGTATDVGAFTYVTGPGI
;
A
#
# COMPACT_ATOMS: atom_id res chain seq x y z
N MET A 1 23.75 -22.57 -20.64
CA MET A 1 24.22 -21.27 -20.12
C MET A 1 23.01 -20.52 -19.57
N PRO A 2 22.66 -20.62 -18.28
CA PRO A 2 21.54 -19.83 -17.76
C PRO A 2 21.92 -18.35 -17.62
N ILE A 3 20.92 -17.48 -17.74
CA ILE A 3 20.99 -16.06 -17.42
C ILE A 3 20.05 -15.80 -16.24
N SER A 4 20.50 -15.04 -15.25
CA SER A 4 19.71 -14.70 -14.06
C SER A 4 19.89 -13.24 -13.65
N PRO A 5 18.80 -12.46 -13.50
CA PRO A 5 17.44 -12.80 -13.93
C PRO A 5 17.37 -12.94 -15.47
N ASN A 6 16.43 -13.74 -15.97
CA ASN A 6 16.19 -13.90 -17.42
C ASN A 6 15.20 -12.87 -17.98
N GLN A 7 14.76 -11.90 -17.19
CA GLN A 7 13.83 -10.84 -17.59
C GLN A 7 14.25 -9.50 -16.98
N GLY A 8 13.81 -8.40 -17.57
CA GLY A 8 14.09 -7.06 -17.06
C GLY A 8 13.33 -5.94 -17.78
N SER A 9 13.50 -4.70 -17.34
CA SER A 9 12.75 -3.54 -17.84
C SER A 9 13.02 -3.24 -19.33
N THR A 10 11.98 -2.87 -20.08
CA THR A 10 12.11 -2.32 -21.44
C THR A 10 12.99 -1.06 -21.50
N GLY A 11 13.12 -0.33 -20.39
CA GLY A 11 14.05 0.80 -20.25
C GLY A 11 15.53 0.40 -20.16
N GLY A 12 15.83 -0.90 -19.96
CA GLY A 12 17.17 -1.41 -19.69
C GLY A 12 17.56 -1.28 -18.22
N GLY A 13 18.86 -1.43 -17.93
CA GLY A 13 19.43 -1.27 -16.59
C GLY A 13 19.36 -2.53 -15.71
N THR A 14 18.85 -3.65 -16.22
CA THR A 14 18.79 -4.88 -15.44
C THR A 14 20.17 -5.52 -15.39
N THR A 15 20.75 -5.64 -14.19
CA THR A 15 22.01 -6.38 -14.00
C THR A 15 21.71 -7.86 -14.07
N VAL A 16 22.34 -8.56 -15.01
CA VAL A 16 22.21 -10.00 -15.22
C VAL A 16 23.53 -10.69 -14.96
N THR A 17 23.44 -11.94 -14.54
CA THR A 17 24.55 -12.88 -14.43
C THR A 17 24.36 -13.96 -15.47
N VAL A 18 25.33 -14.11 -16.37
CA VAL A 18 25.39 -15.16 -17.38
C VAL A 18 26.37 -16.23 -16.90
N THR A 19 25.89 -17.47 -16.74
CA THR A 19 26.69 -18.60 -16.23
C THR A 19 26.95 -19.60 -17.35
N GLY A 20 28.21 -19.93 -17.61
CA GLY A 20 28.65 -20.79 -18.72
C GLY A 20 30.02 -21.42 -18.50
N THR A 21 30.75 -21.65 -19.58
CA THR A 21 32.12 -22.20 -19.58
C THR A 21 32.99 -21.39 -20.54
N ASN A 22 34.30 -21.33 -20.29
CA ASN A 22 35.28 -20.61 -21.13
C ASN A 22 34.93 -19.13 -21.33
N LEU A 23 34.44 -18.47 -20.27
CA LEU A 23 34.06 -17.06 -20.28
C LEU A 23 35.22 -16.12 -19.90
N THR A 24 36.44 -16.62 -19.75
CA THR A 24 37.61 -15.76 -19.53
C THR A 24 37.83 -14.84 -20.74
N GLY A 25 38.09 -13.56 -20.48
CA GLY A 25 38.42 -12.58 -21.52
C GLY A 25 37.23 -12.13 -22.38
N THR A 26 35.99 -12.28 -21.90
CA THR A 26 34.80 -11.67 -22.52
C THR A 26 35.04 -10.23 -22.94
N THR A 27 34.79 -9.95 -24.22
CA THR A 27 34.94 -8.63 -24.83
C THR A 27 33.61 -7.94 -25.09
N ALA A 28 32.53 -8.71 -25.23
CA ALA A 28 31.19 -8.18 -25.42
C ALA A 28 30.11 -9.12 -24.88
N VAL A 29 29.02 -8.51 -24.42
CA VAL A 29 27.72 -9.17 -24.20
C VAL A 29 26.69 -8.40 -25.01
N LEU A 30 25.94 -9.08 -25.87
CA LEU A 30 24.89 -8.47 -26.69
C LEU A 30 23.52 -9.00 -26.27
N PHE A 31 22.53 -8.11 -26.27
CA PHE A 31 21.11 -8.43 -26.14
C PHE A 31 20.45 -8.20 -27.51
N GLY A 32 20.29 -9.27 -28.28
CA GLY A 32 20.00 -9.19 -29.71
C GLY A 32 21.17 -8.51 -30.44
N THR A 33 20.90 -7.36 -31.06
CA THR A 33 21.93 -6.55 -31.74
C THR A 33 22.49 -5.43 -30.86
N LYS A 34 21.94 -5.22 -29.66
CA LYS A 34 22.32 -4.09 -28.81
C LYS A 34 23.39 -4.50 -27.78
N PRO A 35 24.48 -3.74 -27.62
CA PRO A 35 25.49 -4.04 -26.63
C PRO A 35 24.99 -3.76 -25.21
N ALA A 36 25.37 -4.64 -24.28
CA ALA A 36 25.23 -4.42 -22.85
C ALA A 36 26.25 -3.39 -22.34
N THR A 37 25.96 -2.79 -21.19
CA THR A 37 26.93 -1.97 -20.43
C THR A 37 27.40 -2.74 -19.19
N GLY A 38 28.43 -2.24 -18.49
CA GLY A 38 28.86 -2.83 -17.21
C GLY A 38 29.33 -4.29 -17.29
N VAL A 39 29.84 -4.74 -18.45
CA VAL A 39 30.33 -6.10 -18.64
C VAL A 39 31.53 -6.35 -17.71
N THR A 40 31.40 -7.34 -16.83
CA THR A 40 32.44 -7.70 -15.86
C THR A 40 32.64 -9.22 -15.86
N ASN A 41 33.87 -9.67 -16.06
CA ASN A 41 34.24 -11.07 -15.93
C ASN A 41 34.39 -11.41 -14.45
N VAL A 42 33.50 -12.24 -13.93
CA VAL A 42 33.53 -12.65 -12.52
C VAL A 42 34.42 -13.88 -12.35
N SER A 43 34.32 -14.85 -13.27
CA SER A 43 35.13 -16.06 -13.28
C SER A 43 35.15 -16.68 -14.69
N PRO A 44 35.95 -17.74 -14.94
CA PRO A 44 35.89 -18.48 -16.21
C PRO A 44 34.51 -19.07 -16.55
N THR A 45 33.57 -19.07 -15.60
CA THR A 45 32.21 -19.59 -15.77
C THR A 45 31.13 -18.55 -15.54
N GLN A 46 31.47 -17.27 -15.32
CA GLN A 46 30.47 -16.24 -15.01
C GLN A 46 30.86 -14.84 -15.49
N VAL A 47 29.89 -14.16 -16.11
CA VAL A 47 29.99 -12.75 -16.54
C VAL A 47 28.76 -12.02 -16.05
N THR A 48 28.93 -10.81 -15.51
CA THR A 48 27.82 -9.90 -15.26
C THR A 48 27.75 -8.84 -16.35
N ALA A 49 26.54 -8.40 -16.69
CA ALA A 49 26.31 -7.34 -17.66
C ALA A 49 25.01 -6.59 -17.31
N VAL A 50 24.87 -5.37 -17.79
CA VAL A 50 23.67 -4.54 -17.61
C VAL A 50 22.93 -4.45 -18.93
N SER A 51 21.67 -4.87 -18.94
CA SER A 51 20.84 -4.92 -20.15
C SER A 51 20.66 -3.51 -20.75
N PRO A 52 20.75 -3.35 -22.07
CA PRO A 52 20.35 -2.11 -22.74
C PRO A 52 18.82 -1.98 -22.75
N SER A 53 18.30 -0.86 -23.26
CA SER A 53 16.87 -0.72 -23.53
C SER A 53 16.42 -1.62 -24.70
N GLY A 54 15.23 -2.20 -24.60
CA GLY A 54 14.76 -3.18 -25.56
C GLY A 54 13.27 -3.50 -25.43
N SER A 55 12.81 -4.44 -26.26
CA SER A 55 11.42 -4.91 -26.28
C SER A 55 11.36 -6.37 -26.69
N GLY A 56 10.29 -7.05 -26.27
CA GLY A 56 10.05 -8.45 -26.60
C GLY A 56 11.12 -9.40 -26.08
N THR A 57 11.26 -10.55 -26.74
CA THR A 57 12.26 -11.57 -26.42
C THR A 57 13.47 -11.40 -27.32
N VAL A 58 14.66 -11.36 -26.75
CA VAL A 58 15.93 -11.31 -27.49
C VAL A 58 16.85 -12.45 -27.08
N GLY A 59 17.77 -12.81 -27.98
CA GLY A 59 18.88 -13.71 -27.66
C GLY A 59 20.05 -12.95 -27.07
N VAL A 60 20.57 -13.40 -25.94
CA VAL A 60 21.78 -12.88 -25.30
C VAL A 60 22.97 -13.73 -25.69
N THR A 61 24.03 -13.10 -26.18
CA THR A 61 25.28 -13.76 -26.57
C THR A 61 26.46 -13.16 -25.82
N VAL A 62 27.48 -13.99 -25.60
CA VAL A 62 28.75 -13.58 -25.02
C VAL A 62 29.86 -13.84 -26.05
N THR A 63 30.69 -12.83 -26.28
CA THR A 63 31.85 -12.93 -27.17
C THR A 63 33.14 -12.94 -26.36
N THR A 64 34.01 -13.89 -26.69
CA THR A 64 35.38 -14.02 -26.18
C THR A 64 36.34 -14.07 -27.37
N PRO A 65 37.67 -14.05 -27.17
CA PRO A 65 38.63 -14.30 -28.25
C PRO A 65 38.44 -15.66 -28.95
N GLY A 66 37.84 -16.64 -28.26
CA GLY A 66 37.51 -17.96 -28.82
C GLY A 66 36.24 -18.00 -29.67
N GLY A 67 35.51 -16.89 -29.78
CA GLY A 67 34.28 -16.77 -30.57
C GLY A 67 33.06 -16.32 -29.75
N THR A 68 31.88 -16.37 -30.39
CA THR A 68 30.60 -15.96 -29.82
C THR A 68 29.76 -17.18 -29.45
N SER A 69 29.13 -17.14 -28.28
CA SER A 69 28.23 -18.20 -27.81
C SER A 69 26.95 -18.31 -28.64
N ASN A 70 26.24 -19.43 -28.49
CA ASN A 70 24.83 -19.51 -28.89
C ASN A 70 23.98 -18.51 -28.06
N PRO A 71 22.85 -18.01 -28.61
CA PRO A 71 21.96 -17.09 -27.90
C PRO A 71 21.15 -17.81 -26.82
N ILE A 72 20.91 -17.12 -25.70
CA ILE A 72 20.00 -17.54 -24.63
C ILE A 72 18.89 -16.48 -24.43
N PRO A 73 17.64 -16.85 -24.12
CA PRO A 73 16.54 -15.89 -24.12
C PRO A 73 16.62 -14.90 -22.95
N PHE A 74 16.31 -13.64 -23.23
CA PHE A 74 16.02 -12.61 -22.25
C PHE A 74 14.72 -11.88 -22.64
N PHE A 75 13.84 -11.65 -21.66
CA PHE A 75 12.53 -11.06 -21.89
C PHE A 75 12.48 -9.63 -21.36
N TYR A 76 12.21 -8.67 -22.24
CA TYR A 76 11.94 -7.29 -21.86
C TYR A 76 10.48 -7.14 -21.43
N VAL A 77 10.27 -6.78 -20.16
CA VAL A 77 8.97 -6.60 -19.53
C VAL A 77 8.73 -5.11 -19.30
N GLY A 78 7.53 -4.63 -19.63
CA GLY A 78 7.14 -3.25 -19.38
C GLY A 78 6.89 -2.99 -17.89
N ALA A 79 7.00 -1.73 -17.47
CA ALA A 79 6.64 -1.32 -16.12
C ALA A 79 5.17 -1.69 -15.82
N PRO A 80 4.83 -2.03 -14.55
CA PRO A 80 3.47 -2.39 -14.20
C PRO A 80 2.53 -1.18 -14.31
N PHE A 81 1.24 -1.44 -14.47
CA PHE A 81 0.20 -0.43 -14.30
C PHE A 81 -0.74 -0.84 -13.16
N LYS A 82 -1.09 0.10 -12.29
CA LYS A 82 -2.04 -0.16 -11.19
C LYS A 82 -3.34 0.58 -11.48
N SER A 83 -4.46 -0.13 -11.41
CA SER A 83 -5.80 0.44 -11.61
C SER A 83 -6.46 0.91 -10.32
N GLY A 84 -6.14 0.31 -9.17
CA GLY A 84 -6.71 0.73 -7.89
C GLY A 84 -6.36 -0.14 -6.69
N LEU A 85 -6.80 0.33 -5.52
CA LEU A 85 -6.78 -0.41 -4.26
C LEU A 85 -8.23 -0.74 -3.90
N ASN A 86 -8.51 -1.95 -3.41
CA ASN A 86 -9.84 -2.26 -2.86
C ASN A 86 -10.12 -1.47 -1.57
N VAL A 87 -9.07 -1.11 -0.83
CA VAL A 87 -9.12 -0.30 0.40
C VAL A 87 -8.04 0.77 0.31
N SER A 88 -8.41 2.04 0.45
CA SER A 88 -7.52 3.20 0.31
C SER A 88 -7.14 3.88 1.62
N SER A 89 -7.58 3.35 2.76
CA SER A 89 -7.20 3.86 4.09
C SER A 89 -7.22 2.77 5.16
N GLY A 90 -6.57 3.01 6.29
CA GLY A 90 -6.56 2.10 7.43
C GLY A 90 -5.61 2.56 8.54
N ALA A 91 -5.60 1.83 9.64
CA ALA A 91 -4.90 2.22 10.86
C ALA A 91 -3.42 2.51 10.62
N THR A 92 -2.86 3.53 11.26
CA THR A 92 -1.41 3.83 11.24
C THR A 92 -0.56 2.65 11.73
N ALA A 93 -1.11 1.78 12.57
CA ALA A 93 -0.46 0.53 12.97
C ALA A 93 -0.18 -0.43 11.80
N GLY A 94 -0.92 -0.33 10.69
CA GLY A 94 -0.89 -1.24 9.56
C GLY A 94 -1.53 -2.59 9.88
N GLY A 95 -1.11 -3.64 9.18
CA GLY A 95 -1.50 -5.03 9.42
C GLY A 95 -2.75 -5.50 8.66
N ASN A 96 -3.55 -4.59 8.10
CA ASN A 96 -4.64 -4.98 7.22
C ASN A 96 -4.11 -5.45 5.86
N THR A 97 -4.75 -6.47 5.28
CA THR A 97 -4.46 -6.94 3.93
C THR A 97 -5.31 -6.18 2.92
N ILE A 98 -4.66 -5.65 1.88
CA ILE A 98 -5.34 -5.02 0.74
C ILE A 98 -4.99 -5.75 -0.56
N VAL A 99 -5.83 -5.56 -1.57
CA VAL A 99 -5.63 -6.02 -2.94
C VAL A 99 -5.35 -4.82 -3.82
N ILE A 100 -4.28 -4.93 -4.62
CA ILE A 100 -3.91 -3.97 -5.66
C ILE A 100 -4.23 -4.61 -7.00
N SER A 101 -5.07 -3.94 -7.78
CA SER A 101 -5.46 -4.35 -9.13
C SER A 101 -4.63 -3.61 -10.18
N GLY A 102 -4.40 -4.23 -11.34
CA GLY A 102 -3.55 -3.67 -12.39
C GLY A 102 -3.28 -4.59 -13.57
N THR A 103 -2.12 -4.40 -14.20
CA THR A 103 -1.52 -5.26 -15.24
C THR A 103 -0.01 -5.35 -15.06
N GLY A 104 0.61 -6.44 -15.51
CA GLY A 104 2.06 -6.65 -15.40
C GLY A 104 2.53 -6.90 -13.96
N LEU A 105 1.64 -7.38 -13.09
CA LEU A 105 1.93 -7.59 -11.66
C LEU A 105 2.47 -8.98 -11.33
N SER A 106 2.52 -9.89 -12.31
CA SER A 106 2.96 -11.28 -12.13
C SER A 106 4.39 -11.42 -11.60
N THR A 107 5.22 -10.39 -11.76
CA THR A 107 6.62 -10.35 -11.31
C THR A 107 6.85 -9.33 -10.19
N ALA A 108 5.81 -8.96 -9.44
CA ALA A 108 5.93 -8.03 -8.33
C ALA A 108 6.84 -8.58 -7.22
N THR A 109 7.85 -7.80 -6.86
CA THR A 109 8.82 -8.13 -5.80
C THR A 109 8.71 -7.21 -4.60
N GLY A 110 8.09 -6.03 -4.76
CA GLY A 110 7.90 -5.08 -3.68
C GLY A 110 6.71 -4.16 -3.92
N VAL A 111 6.03 -3.84 -2.83
CA VAL A 111 5.05 -2.76 -2.75
C VAL A 111 5.52 -1.79 -1.68
N SER A 112 5.66 -0.51 -2.03
CA SER A 112 6.05 0.52 -1.08
C SER A 112 4.86 1.39 -0.72
N PHE A 113 4.70 1.67 0.58
CA PHE A 113 3.78 2.64 1.15
C PHE A 113 4.62 3.77 1.74
N GLY A 114 4.84 4.83 0.96
CA GLY A 114 5.85 5.84 1.27
C GLY A 114 7.26 5.23 1.28
N ALA A 115 7.97 5.33 2.40
CA ALA A 115 9.31 4.78 2.55
C ALA A 115 9.34 3.28 2.94
N ASN A 116 8.21 2.72 3.37
CA ASN A 116 8.13 1.34 3.86
C ASN A 116 7.83 0.39 2.71
N THR A 117 8.71 -0.58 2.46
CA THR A 117 8.54 -1.58 1.39
C THR A 117 8.26 -2.95 1.99
N VAL A 118 7.29 -3.66 1.42
CA VAL A 118 6.88 -5.02 1.79
C VAL A 118 6.80 -5.91 0.55
N THR A 119 7.00 -7.20 0.72
CA THR A 119 6.84 -8.17 -0.36
C THR A 119 5.36 -8.55 -0.49
N PRO A 120 4.74 -8.41 -1.68
CA PRO A 120 3.36 -8.82 -1.89
C PRO A 120 3.26 -10.33 -2.13
N THR A 121 2.04 -10.85 -1.99
CA THR A 121 1.65 -12.14 -2.56
C THR A 121 1.05 -11.90 -3.94
N VAL A 122 1.66 -12.49 -4.98
CA VAL A 122 1.13 -12.39 -6.35
C VAL A 122 -0.03 -13.35 -6.51
N LEU A 123 -1.20 -12.83 -6.89
CA LEU A 123 -2.40 -13.64 -7.13
C LEU A 123 -2.57 -13.95 -8.62
N SER A 124 -2.31 -12.96 -9.48
CA SER A 124 -2.34 -13.07 -10.94
C SER A 124 -1.52 -11.94 -11.56
N ASP A 125 -1.45 -11.87 -12.89
CA ASP A 125 -0.86 -10.70 -13.57
C ASP A 125 -1.65 -9.41 -13.33
N SER A 126 -2.92 -9.52 -12.93
CA SER A 126 -3.82 -8.39 -12.71
C SER A 126 -4.08 -8.07 -11.23
N GLN A 127 -3.63 -8.90 -10.30
CA GLN A 127 -3.88 -8.71 -8.86
C GLN A 127 -2.72 -9.18 -8.00
N ILE A 128 -2.43 -8.41 -6.97
CA ILE A 128 -1.54 -8.78 -5.86
C ILE A 128 -2.23 -8.47 -4.54
N SER A 129 -1.99 -9.27 -3.51
CA SER A 129 -2.36 -8.94 -2.14
C SER A 129 -1.14 -8.55 -1.33
N VAL A 130 -1.32 -7.63 -0.39
CA VAL A 130 -0.23 -7.12 0.44
C VAL A 130 -0.74 -6.77 1.83
N VAL A 131 0.05 -7.12 2.85
CA VAL A 131 -0.18 -6.65 4.22
C VAL A 131 0.44 -5.26 4.34
N VAL A 132 -0.39 -4.27 4.66
CA VAL A 132 0.05 -2.88 4.79
C VAL A 132 1.03 -2.77 5.97
N PRO A 133 2.22 -2.18 5.80
CA PRO A 133 3.17 -2.00 6.90
C PRO A 133 2.70 -0.94 7.88
N THR A 134 3.36 -0.85 9.04
CA THR A 134 3.15 0.27 9.97
C THR A 134 3.56 1.60 9.32
N GLY A 135 2.70 2.61 9.42
CA GLY A 135 2.95 3.98 8.98
C GLY A 135 3.72 4.78 10.02
N ALA A 136 4.44 5.82 9.59
CA ALA A 136 5.17 6.71 10.50
C ALA A 136 4.23 7.70 11.23
N ALA A 137 3.16 8.13 10.56
CA ALA A 137 2.14 9.03 11.07
C ALA A 137 0.86 8.90 10.23
N ALA A 138 -0.26 9.41 10.74
CA ALA A 138 -1.47 9.56 9.95
C ALA A 138 -1.26 10.53 8.77
N GLY A 139 -1.89 10.24 7.65
CA GLY A 139 -1.81 11.02 6.42
C GLY A 139 -1.67 10.17 5.15
N PRO A 140 -1.74 10.82 3.97
CA PRO A 140 -1.59 10.13 2.69
C PRO A 140 -0.14 9.75 2.42
N VAL A 141 0.07 8.54 1.92
CA VAL A 141 1.36 8.07 1.38
C VAL A 141 1.18 7.55 -0.04
N GLY A 142 2.20 7.73 -0.87
CA GLY A 142 2.23 7.15 -2.21
C GLY A 142 2.38 5.62 -2.13
N VAL A 143 1.65 4.92 -2.99
CA VAL A 143 1.79 3.46 -3.17
C VAL A 143 2.49 3.18 -4.49
N SER A 144 3.64 2.51 -4.42
CA SER A 144 4.39 2.05 -5.59
C SER A 144 4.46 0.52 -5.65
N VAL A 145 4.59 -0.03 -6.85
CA VAL A 145 4.81 -1.47 -7.05
C VAL A 145 6.04 -1.62 -7.93
N THR A 146 6.96 -2.46 -7.48
CA THR A 146 8.19 -2.84 -8.19
C THR A 146 8.02 -4.23 -8.77
N THR A 147 8.26 -4.36 -10.06
CA THR A 147 8.29 -5.64 -10.78
C THR A 147 9.59 -5.76 -11.58
N ALA A 148 9.81 -6.90 -12.24
CA ALA A 148 10.94 -7.05 -13.17
C ALA A 148 10.93 -6.01 -14.30
N GLY A 149 9.74 -5.49 -14.66
CA GLY A 149 9.58 -4.47 -15.70
C GLY A 149 9.87 -3.05 -15.25
N GLY A 150 10.08 -2.82 -13.95
CA GLY A 150 10.34 -1.52 -13.36
C GLY A 150 9.38 -1.18 -12.23
N THR A 151 9.35 0.10 -11.83
CA THR A 151 8.49 0.60 -10.76
C THR A 151 7.45 1.56 -11.32
N ASN A 152 6.22 1.48 -10.81
CA ASN A 152 5.17 2.44 -11.12
C ASN A 152 4.67 3.15 -9.85
N ASN A 153 4.41 4.45 -9.96
CA ASN A 153 3.85 5.33 -8.91
C ASN A 153 2.45 5.80 -9.32
N GLY A 154 1.60 6.18 -8.35
CA GLY A 154 0.35 6.90 -8.68
C GLY A 154 -0.88 6.60 -7.83
N LEU A 155 -0.87 5.53 -7.03
CA LEU A 155 -1.94 5.29 -6.05
C LEU A 155 -1.55 5.96 -4.71
N SER A 156 -2.56 6.29 -3.91
CA SER A 156 -2.40 6.84 -2.56
C SER A 156 -3.12 5.95 -1.56
N TYR A 157 -2.51 5.77 -0.39
CA TYR A 157 -3.10 5.12 0.77
C TYR A 157 -3.03 6.07 1.96
N THR A 158 -4.12 6.22 2.71
CA THR A 158 -4.17 7.14 3.86
C THR A 158 -4.09 6.35 5.16
N TYR A 159 -3.01 6.53 5.90
CA TYR A 159 -2.95 6.10 7.29
C TYR A 159 -3.85 6.99 8.13
N ILE A 160 -4.66 6.39 8.99
CA ILE A 160 -5.58 7.07 9.88
C ILE A 160 -5.37 6.58 11.30
N ASP A 161 -5.44 7.50 12.26
CA ASP A 161 -5.42 7.15 13.67
C ASP A 161 -6.84 6.90 14.17
N VAL A 162 -6.96 6.08 15.21
CA VAL A 162 -8.20 5.91 15.97
C VAL A 162 -8.63 7.29 16.50
N PRO A 163 -9.94 7.63 16.49
CA PRO A 163 -10.40 8.86 17.10
C PRO A 163 -10.08 8.86 18.60
N THR A 164 -10.11 10.03 19.22
CA THR A 164 -10.26 10.13 20.68
C THR A 164 -11.53 10.89 20.99
N VAL A 165 -12.11 10.64 22.16
CA VAL A 165 -13.23 11.40 22.70
C VAL A 165 -12.74 12.01 24.02
N THR A 166 -12.83 13.32 24.15
CA THR A 166 -12.37 14.06 25.33
C THR A 166 -13.47 14.82 26.04
N GLY A 167 -14.65 14.95 25.42
CA GLY A 167 -15.78 15.59 26.05
C GLY A 167 -17.01 15.67 25.15
N ILE A 168 -18.15 15.93 25.78
CA ILE A 168 -19.44 16.11 25.14
C ILE A 168 -20.19 17.27 25.82
N THR A 169 -20.88 18.11 25.05
CA THR A 169 -21.64 19.24 25.57
C THR A 169 -22.92 19.47 24.75
N PRO A 170 -24.11 19.52 25.37
CA PRO A 170 -24.37 19.22 26.78
C PRO A 170 -24.12 17.74 27.12
N ALA A 171 -23.78 17.46 28.38
CA ALA A 171 -23.53 16.10 28.88
C ALA A 171 -24.79 15.37 29.36
N SER A 172 -25.97 15.94 29.14
CA SER A 172 -27.24 15.32 29.51
C SER A 172 -28.40 15.78 28.64
N GLY A 173 -29.46 14.97 28.56
CA GLY A 173 -30.68 15.28 27.81
C GLY A 173 -31.82 14.30 28.07
N PRO A 174 -33.00 14.50 27.48
CA PRO A 174 -34.18 13.69 27.77
C PRO A 174 -34.06 12.26 27.22
N THR A 175 -34.67 11.29 27.90
CA THR A 175 -34.78 9.89 27.44
C THR A 175 -35.42 9.72 26.06
N SER A 176 -36.19 10.70 25.59
CA SER A 176 -36.72 10.74 24.23
C SER A 176 -35.68 10.98 23.14
N GLY A 177 -34.44 11.33 23.51
CA GLY A 177 -33.40 11.77 22.58
C GLY A 177 -33.67 13.16 22.01
N GLY A 178 -32.99 13.49 20.91
CA GLY A 178 -33.14 14.76 20.21
C GLY A 178 -32.21 15.88 20.68
N THR A 179 -31.31 15.62 21.63
CA THR A 179 -30.36 16.63 22.12
C THR A 179 -29.26 16.84 21.10
N ALA A 180 -29.10 18.06 20.60
CA ALA A 180 -27.93 18.43 19.81
C ALA A 180 -26.71 18.55 20.74
N VAL A 181 -25.69 17.73 20.50
CA VAL A 181 -24.47 17.67 21.30
C VAL A 181 -23.25 17.93 20.43
N THR A 182 -22.28 18.62 21.02
CA THR A 182 -20.94 18.80 20.47
C THR A 182 -20.01 17.83 21.17
N ILE A 183 -19.36 16.96 20.41
CA ILE A 183 -18.35 16.00 20.88
C ILE A 183 -16.98 16.52 20.48
N THR A 184 -16.05 16.61 21.42
CA THR A 184 -14.67 17.04 21.21
C THR A 184 -13.70 15.88 21.31
N GLY A 185 -12.57 15.97 20.60
CA GLY A 185 -11.58 14.90 20.56
C GLY A 185 -10.44 15.17 19.57
N THR A 186 -9.82 14.11 19.05
CA THR A 186 -8.81 14.17 17.98
C THR A 186 -9.11 13.15 16.88
N ASN A 187 -8.54 13.36 15.69
CA ASN A 187 -8.69 12.47 14.52
C ASN A 187 -10.15 12.29 14.05
N LEU A 188 -10.99 13.32 14.23
CA LEU A 188 -12.43 13.23 13.97
C LEU A 188 -12.82 13.44 12.50
N THR A 189 -11.88 13.88 11.65
CA THR A 189 -12.15 14.11 10.21
C THR A 189 -12.65 12.85 9.49
N SER A 190 -12.21 11.66 9.95
CA SER A 190 -12.56 10.37 9.34
C SER A 190 -13.68 9.62 10.08
N THR A 191 -14.32 10.24 11.08
CA THR A 191 -15.42 9.62 11.83
C THR A 191 -16.53 9.19 10.88
N ASN A 192 -16.92 7.91 10.95
CA ASN A 192 -17.97 7.31 10.14
C ASN A 192 -19.15 6.77 10.97
N GLN A 193 -19.04 6.80 12.30
CA GLN A 193 -20.12 6.41 13.21
C GLN A 193 -19.97 7.13 14.55
N VAL A 194 -21.12 7.53 15.12
CA VAL A 194 -21.28 7.99 16.49
C VAL A 194 -22.31 7.11 17.17
N THR A 195 -22.06 6.67 18.40
CA THR A 195 -23.00 5.84 19.17
C THR A 195 -23.19 6.35 20.59
N PHE A 196 -24.36 6.07 21.16
CA PHE A 196 -24.69 6.21 22.59
C PHE A 196 -25.13 4.82 23.08
N ASP A 197 -24.36 4.17 23.95
CA ASP A 197 -24.55 2.76 24.34
C ASP A 197 -24.75 1.82 23.13
N SER A 198 -23.87 1.96 22.14
CA SER A 198 -23.94 1.22 20.85
C SER A 198 -25.14 1.56 19.95
N VAL A 199 -26.05 2.46 20.36
CA VAL A 199 -27.15 2.95 19.51
C VAL A 199 -26.61 4.04 18.56
N PRO A 200 -26.70 3.86 17.23
CA PRO A 200 -26.22 4.86 16.28
C PRO A 200 -26.94 6.21 16.39
N ALA A 201 -26.18 7.29 16.32
CA ALA A 201 -26.66 8.66 16.30
C ALA A 201 -26.39 9.33 14.94
N PRO A 202 -27.31 10.14 14.40
CA PRO A 202 -26.99 11.02 13.28
C PRO A 202 -25.98 12.09 13.73
N PHE A 203 -25.03 12.42 12.86
CA PHE A 203 -23.94 13.33 13.17
C PHE A 203 -23.42 14.07 11.94
N SER A 204 -22.66 15.13 12.18
CA SER A 204 -21.84 15.83 11.19
C SER A 204 -20.44 16.09 11.74
N VAL A 205 -19.44 15.74 10.94
CA VAL A 205 -18.05 16.09 11.24
C VAL A 205 -17.85 17.57 10.94
N ILE A 206 -17.41 18.34 11.94
CA ILE A 206 -17.15 19.78 11.78
C ILE A 206 -15.69 20.01 11.40
N ASN A 207 -14.76 19.39 12.13
CA ASN A 207 -13.32 19.44 11.87
C ASN A 207 -12.60 18.27 12.59
N ALA A 208 -11.27 18.26 12.56
CA ALA A 208 -10.45 17.20 13.16
C ALA A 208 -10.62 17.02 14.68
N THR A 209 -11.22 17.99 15.37
CA THR A 209 -11.39 18.01 16.83
C THR A 209 -12.84 18.16 17.28
N THR A 210 -13.81 18.22 16.36
CA THR A 210 -15.22 18.50 16.69
C THR A 210 -16.19 17.75 15.79
N VAL A 211 -17.16 17.07 16.41
CA VAL A 211 -18.32 16.42 15.78
C VAL A 211 -19.60 16.95 16.42
N SER A 212 -20.60 17.26 15.62
CA SER A 212 -21.96 17.52 16.10
C SER A 212 -22.79 16.26 15.95
N ALA A 213 -23.56 15.87 16.95
CA ALA A 213 -24.44 14.71 16.91
C ALA A 213 -25.80 15.03 17.52
N VAL A 214 -26.81 14.21 17.22
CA VAL A 214 -28.12 14.27 17.87
C VAL A 214 -28.35 12.97 18.63
N THR A 215 -28.57 13.07 19.94
CA THR A 215 -28.71 11.88 20.80
C THR A 215 -29.93 11.05 20.37
N PRO A 216 -29.83 9.73 20.23
CA PRO A 216 -30.98 8.87 20.02
C PRO A 216 -31.86 8.80 21.30
N PRO A 217 -33.05 8.21 21.25
CA PRO A 217 -33.77 7.82 22.46
C PRO A 217 -32.95 6.82 23.29
N GLY A 218 -33.04 6.90 24.62
CA GLY A 218 -32.25 6.08 25.54
C GLY A 218 -32.91 5.88 26.90
N ALA A 219 -32.45 4.88 27.64
CA ALA A 219 -32.87 4.62 29.01
C ALA A 219 -32.25 5.64 29.98
N VAL A 220 -32.90 5.89 31.12
CA VAL A 220 -32.37 6.79 32.17
C VAL A 220 -31.03 6.28 32.66
N GLY A 221 -30.06 7.19 32.79
CA GLY A 221 -28.73 6.88 33.31
C GLY A 221 -27.59 7.39 32.43
N ALA A 222 -26.37 7.17 32.91
CA ALA A 222 -25.15 7.46 32.15
C ALA A 222 -24.97 6.41 31.04
N VAL A 223 -24.55 6.87 29.87
CA VAL A 223 -24.32 6.06 28.66
C VAL A 223 -22.96 6.38 28.07
N ASP A 224 -22.36 5.38 27.45
CA ASP A 224 -21.08 5.48 26.77
C ASP A 224 -21.24 6.17 25.42
N VAL A 225 -20.30 7.06 25.08
CA VAL A 225 -20.27 7.74 23.78
C VAL A 225 -19.13 7.17 22.94
N GLY A 226 -19.49 6.54 21.81
CA GLY A 226 -18.53 5.94 20.89
C GLY A 226 -18.33 6.78 19.63
N LEU A 227 -17.09 6.95 19.19
CA LEU A 227 -16.74 7.43 17.85
C LEU A 227 -15.92 6.37 17.11
N SER A 228 -16.33 6.03 15.88
CA SER A 228 -15.59 5.07 15.04
C SER A 228 -15.12 5.71 13.75
N ASN A 229 -13.98 5.22 13.25
CA ASN A 229 -13.50 5.42 11.89
C ASN A 229 -12.91 4.09 11.37
N PRO A 230 -12.37 4.02 10.13
CA PRO A 230 -11.80 2.77 9.63
C PRO A 230 -10.55 2.27 10.38
N ALA A 231 -9.96 3.07 11.28
CA ALA A 231 -8.84 2.66 12.14
C ALA A 231 -9.32 1.95 13.41
N GLY A 232 -10.54 2.23 13.87
CA GLY A 232 -11.12 1.66 15.08
C GLY A 232 -12.12 2.58 15.76
N THR A 233 -12.43 2.24 17.02
CA THR A 233 -13.41 2.95 17.84
C THR A 233 -12.75 3.46 19.12
N ALA A 234 -13.10 4.68 19.52
CA ALA A 234 -12.88 5.19 20.85
C ALA A 234 -14.21 5.36 21.60
N THR A 235 -14.18 5.09 22.90
CA THR A 235 -15.35 5.15 23.78
C THR A 235 -15.01 6.03 24.98
N ASP A 236 -15.87 7.00 25.24
CA ASP A 236 -15.88 7.78 26.48
C ASP A 236 -16.99 7.25 27.38
N VAL A 237 -16.60 6.64 28.49
CA VAL A 237 -17.48 5.84 29.34
C VAL A 237 -18.34 6.75 30.21
N GLY A 238 -19.67 6.58 30.14
CA GLY A 238 -20.63 7.39 30.90
C GLY A 238 -20.63 8.88 30.55
N ALA A 239 -20.17 9.26 29.36
CA ALA A 239 -19.98 10.65 28.97
C ALA A 239 -21.29 11.45 28.84
N PHE A 240 -22.42 10.78 28.58
CA PHE A 240 -23.73 11.42 28.45
C PHE A 240 -24.73 10.82 29.43
N THR A 241 -25.64 11.62 29.99
CA THR A 241 -26.69 11.14 30.92
C THR A 241 -28.09 11.43 30.39
N TYR A 242 -28.89 10.38 30.20
CA TYR A 242 -30.32 10.52 29.93
C TYR A 242 -31.09 10.76 31.22
N VAL A 243 -31.93 11.79 31.23
CA VAL A 243 -32.78 12.18 32.35
C VAL A 243 -34.26 12.15 31.98
N THR A 244 -35.13 11.88 32.95
CA THR A 244 -36.58 11.98 32.77
C THR A 244 -37.01 13.44 32.72
N GLY A 245 -38.00 13.76 31.89
CA GLY A 245 -38.63 15.07 31.92
C GLY A 245 -39.35 15.35 33.25
N PRO A 246 -39.61 16.62 33.58
CA PRO A 246 -40.44 16.99 34.74
C PRO A 246 -41.83 16.34 34.62
N GLY A 247 -42.31 15.72 35.70
CA GLY A 247 -43.70 15.29 35.81
C GLY A 247 -44.60 16.46 36.21
N ILE A 248 -45.80 16.53 35.63
CA ILE A 248 -46.91 17.36 36.12
C ILE A 248 -48.03 16.48 36.66
#